data_AF-A0A673AXY3-F1
#
_entry.id   AF-A0A673AXY3-F1
#
_cell.length_a   1.000
_cell.length_b   1.000
_cell.length_c   1.000
_cell.angle_alpha   90.00
_cell.angle_beta   90.00
_cell.angle_gamma   90.00
#
_symmetry.space_group_name_H-M   'P 1'
#
loop_
_entity.id
_entity.type
_entity.pdbx_description
1 polymer ?
#
loop_
_entity_poly.entity_id
_entity_poly.type
_entity_poly.pdbx_seq_one_letter_code
_entity_poly.pdbx_strand_id
1 'polypeptide(L)'
;YITLTSLQDPPPHAPYSPFILVSNLRAHLYVALEKNVWMQKRIEELEEERNYLRCQLDRFIISMRSPTEQGMDLFRRSEVWICFLDLLKDEEDDSSVETKKKVKDPDGVLIRYKKILSTYQRVRSMSRAFQIHGVDRNTMASTSPIAELLLVAPEKVADVGEFDPSKEKLLDYARRCYKTMDEQTHAKVQSMKKTHKLLPISYRFRN
;
A
#
# COMPACT_ATOMS: atom_id res chain seq x y z
N TYR A 1 72.34 48.08 -8.87
CA TYR A 1 71.09 48.82 -8.59
C TYR A 1 69.91 47.90 -8.85
N ILE A 2 69.09 47.80 -7.83
CA ILE A 2 67.86 47.00 -7.70
C ILE A 2 66.73 47.68 -8.50
N THR A 3 65.90 46.91 -9.20
CA THR A 3 64.46 47.16 -9.40
C THR A 3 63.78 45.84 -9.76
N LEU A 4 63.27 45.11 -8.76
CA LEU A 4 61.86 45.01 -8.38
C LEU A 4 61.00 44.16 -9.33
N THR A 5 60.87 42.91 -8.91
CA THR A 5 59.74 42.00 -9.12
C THR A 5 58.39 42.73 -9.17
N SER A 6 57.75 42.74 -10.34
CA SER A 6 56.31 42.96 -10.42
C SER A 6 55.61 41.66 -10.03
N LEU A 7 55.01 41.66 -8.85
CA LEU A 7 54.01 40.67 -8.45
C LEU A 7 52.90 40.69 -9.51
N GLN A 8 52.75 39.58 -10.23
CA GLN A 8 51.53 39.30 -10.96
C GLN A 8 50.41 39.16 -9.92
N ASP A 9 49.44 40.08 -9.92
CA ASP A 9 48.24 39.95 -9.10
C ASP A 9 47.55 38.60 -9.37
N PRO A 10 47.12 37.87 -8.33
CA PRO A 10 46.34 36.65 -8.53
C PRO A 10 45.01 36.99 -9.22
N PRO A 11 44.50 36.13 -10.12
CA PRO A 11 43.24 36.36 -10.81
C PRO A 11 42.09 36.54 -9.79
N PRO A 12 41.12 37.43 -10.07
CA PRO A 12 40.03 37.72 -9.16
C PRO A 12 39.26 36.44 -8.86
N HIS A 13 39.06 36.22 -7.56
CA HIS A 13 38.46 35.04 -6.94
C HIS A 13 37.31 34.42 -7.75
N ALA A 14 37.29 33.09 -7.76
CA ALA A 14 36.19 32.28 -8.27
C ALA A 14 34.82 32.94 -7.95
N PRO A 15 33.90 33.02 -8.92
CA PRO A 15 32.76 33.94 -8.88
C PRO A 15 31.75 33.68 -7.74
N TYR A 16 31.96 32.66 -6.90
CA TYR A 16 31.16 32.40 -5.72
C TYR A 16 32.04 31.83 -4.60
N SER A 17 31.93 32.42 -3.40
CA SER A 17 32.43 31.80 -2.18
C SER A 17 31.78 30.41 -2.03
N PRO A 18 32.55 29.34 -1.72
CA PRO A 18 31.99 28.00 -1.49
C PRO A 18 30.80 27.99 -0.53
N PHE A 19 30.80 28.89 0.45
CA PHE A 19 29.70 29.09 1.40
C PHE A 19 28.41 29.55 0.72
N ILE A 20 28.49 30.48 -0.25
CA ILE A 20 27.33 30.99 -1.00
C ILE A 20 26.78 29.90 -1.91
N LEU A 21 27.65 29.13 -2.57
CA LEU A 21 27.24 28.01 -3.40
C LEU A 21 26.48 26.96 -2.58
N VAL A 22 27.03 26.55 -1.44
CA VAL A 22 26.38 25.59 -0.53
C VAL A 22 25.06 26.14 0.01
N SER A 23 25.01 27.42 0.36
CA SER A 23 23.77 28.08 0.84
C SER A 23 22.68 28.11 -0.23
N ASN A 24 23.03 28.45 -1.48
CA ASN A 24 22.10 28.47 -2.61
C ASN A 24 21.59 27.05 -2.94
N LEU A 25 22.48 26.06 -2.94
CA LEU A 25 22.10 24.65 -3.15
C LEU A 25 21.15 24.15 -2.06
N ARG A 26 21.40 24.50 -0.79
CA ARG A 26 20.49 24.17 0.31
C ARG A 26 19.12 24.82 0.11
N ALA A 27 19.07 26.11 -0.23
CA ALA A 27 17.82 26.80 -0.51
C ALA A 27 17.04 26.12 -1.66
N HIS A 28 17.71 25.77 -2.75
CA HIS A 28 17.09 25.04 -3.86
C HIS A 28 16.57 23.65 -3.44
N LEU A 29 17.32 22.92 -2.63
CA LEU A 29 16.89 21.63 -2.07
C LEU A 29 15.66 21.79 -1.19
N TYR A 30 15.59 22.82 -0.33
CA TYR A 30 14.41 23.08 0.49
C TYR A 30 13.17 23.39 -0.36
N VAL A 31 13.30 24.29 -1.35
CA VAL A 31 12.20 24.60 -2.27
C VAL A 31 11.76 23.37 -3.05
N ALA A 32 12.71 22.53 -3.50
CA ALA A 32 12.39 21.28 -4.18
C ALA A 32 11.68 20.28 -3.25
N LEU A 33 12.07 20.19 -1.99
CA LEU A 33 11.42 19.36 -0.97
C LEU A 33 9.97 19.83 -0.71
N GLU A 34 9.76 21.13 -0.53
CA GLU A 34 8.42 21.70 -0.37
C GLU A 34 7.53 21.40 -1.58
N LYS A 35 8.08 21.57 -2.79
CA LYS A 35 7.37 21.23 -4.03
C LYS A 35 7.02 19.73 -4.08
N ASN A 36 7.92 18.84 -3.65
CA ASN A 36 7.63 17.40 -3.58
C ASN A 36 6.50 17.08 -2.60
N VAL A 37 6.49 17.71 -1.42
CA VAL A 37 5.40 17.57 -0.44
C VAL A 37 4.09 18.08 -1.02
N TRP A 38 4.11 19.23 -1.71
CA TRP A 38 2.92 19.77 -2.36
C TRP A 38 2.40 18.86 -3.48
N MET A 39 3.30 18.33 -4.32
CA MET A 39 2.93 17.39 -5.38
C MET A 39 2.32 16.11 -4.79
N GLN A 40 2.85 15.59 -3.69
CA GLN A 40 2.25 14.45 -2.98
C GLN A 40 0.84 14.75 -2.48
N LYS A 41 0.61 15.91 -1.87
CA LYS A 41 -0.74 16.34 -1.45
C LYS A 41 -1.70 16.45 -2.63
N ARG A 42 -1.23 17.00 -3.76
CA ARG A 42 -2.07 17.13 -4.96
C ARG A 42 -2.40 15.78 -5.58
N ILE A 43 -1.47 14.83 -5.55
CA ILE A 43 -1.73 13.44 -5.97
C ILE A 43 -2.81 12.82 -5.09
N GLU A 44 -2.69 12.96 -3.77
CA GLU A 44 -3.68 12.44 -2.81
C GLU A 44 -5.09 13.04 -3.07
N GLU A 45 -5.18 14.35 -3.24
CA GLU A 45 -6.44 15.06 -3.56
C GLU A 45 -7.06 14.53 -4.88
N LEU A 46 -6.26 14.38 -5.93
CA LEU A 46 -6.74 13.83 -7.21
C LEU A 46 -7.16 12.36 -7.10
N GLU A 47 -6.47 11.57 -6.26
CA GLU A 47 -6.88 10.19 -5.98
C GLU A 47 -8.20 10.13 -5.21
N GLU A 48 -8.44 11.04 -4.27
CA GLU A 48 -9.71 11.21 -3.57
C GLU A 48 -10.85 11.59 -4.51
N GLU A 49 -10.64 12.59 -5.38
CA GLU A 49 -11.63 12.98 -6.40
C GLU A 49 -11.97 11.80 -7.34
N ARG A 50 -10.96 11.09 -7.81
CA ARG A 50 -11.14 9.91 -8.66
C ARG A 50 -11.86 8.79 -7.92
N ASN A 51 -11.58 8.57 -6.64
CA ASN A 51 -12.31 7.62 -5.80
C ASN A 51 -13.77 8.04 -5.58
N TYR A 52 -14.01 9.33 -5.36
CA TYR A 52 -15.34 9.90 -5.22
C TYR A 52 -16.18 9.71 -6.49
N LEU A 53 -15.63 10.07 -7.66
CA LEU A 53 -16.31 9.90 -8.94
C LEU A 53 -16.60 8.43 -9.25
N ARG A 54 -15.67 7.52 -8.92
CA ARG A 54 -15.92 6.06 -9.01
C ARG A 54 -17.07 5.63 -8.10
N CYS A 55 -17.12 6.09 -6.84
CA CYS A 55 -18.23 5.77 -5.93
C CYS A 55 -19.57 6.34 -6.41
N GLN A 56 -19.57 7.56 -6.95
CA GLN A 56 -20.76 8.18 -7.54
C GLN A 56 -21.26 7.39 -8.75
N LEU A 57 -20.34 6.99 -9.64
CA LEU A 57 -20.66 6.19 -10.81
C LEU A 57 -21.19 4.81 -10.42
N ASP A 58 -20.60 4.14 -9.43
CA ASP A 58 -21.09 2.85 -8.93
C ASP A 58 -22.52 2.99 -8.35
N ARG A 59 -22.79 4.05 -7.57
CA ARG A 59 -24.14 4.32 -7.04
C ARG A 59 -25.15 4.53 -8.17
N PHE A 60 -24.77 5.31 -9.18
CA PHE A 60 -25.62 5.59 -10.33
C PHE A 60 -25.90 4.32 -11.15
N ILE A 61 -24.87 3.50 -11.41
CA ILE A 61 -25.01 2.21 -12.11
C ILE A 61 -25.94 1.26 -11.33
N ILE A 62 -25.80 1.19 -10.01
CA ILE A 62 -26.68 0.36 -9.15
C ILE A 62 -28.12 0.88 -9.18
N SER A 63 -28.30 2.20 -9.09
CA SER A 63 -29.62 2.84 -9.12
C SER A 63 -30.36 2.66 -10.46
N MET A 64 -29.62 2.42 -11.54
CA MET A 64 -30.16 2.25 -12.89
C MET A 64 -30.43 0.77 -13.27
N ARG A 65 -30.17 -0.19 -12.38
CA ARG A 65 -30.31 -1.64 -12.67
C ARG A 65 -31.53 -2.27 -11.96
N SER A 66 -32.31 -3.06 -12.71
CA SER A 66 -33.34 -3.96 -12.18
C SER A 66 -32.72 -5.25 -11.61
N PRO A 67 -33.40 -5.92 -10.65
CA PRO A 67 -32.81 -7.02 -9.89
C PRO A 67 -32.94 -8.34 -10.67
N THR A 68 -32.02 -8.63 -11.59
CA THR A 68 -31.82 -10.00 -12.09
C THR A 68 -30.40 -10.20 -12.63
N GLU A 69 -29.65 -11.06 -11.94
CA GLU A 69 -28.55 -11.90 -12.45
C GLU A 69 -27.21 -11.33 -12.97
N GLN A 70 -26.94 -10.02 -12.96
CA GLN A 70 -25.77 -9.49 -13.71
C GLN A 70 -24.61 -8.91 -12.87
N GLY A 71 -24.26 -9.51 -11.73
CA GLY A 71 -22.99 -9.19 -11.06
C GLY A 71 -21.75 -9.56 -11.89
N MET A 72 -21.87 -10.57 -12.75
CA MET A 72 -20.77 -11.17 -13.52
C MET A 72 -20.58 -10.58 -14.93
N ASP A 73 -21.55 -9.85 -15.48
CA ASP A 73 -21.51 -9.43 -16.89
C ASP A 73 -20.87 -8.04 -17.09
N LEU A 74 -21.01 -7.14 -16.11
CA LEU A 74 -20.26 -5.87 -16.03
C LEU A 74 -18.77 -6.10 -15.74
N PHE A 75 -18.48 -7.19 -15.03
CA PHE A 75 -17.12 -7.65 -14.81
C PHE A 75 -16.44 -7.89 -16.16
N ARG A 76 -17.09 -8.64 -17.07
CA ARG A 76 -16.59 -9.03 -18.40
C ARG A 76 -16.25 -7.88 -19.34
N ARG A 77 -16.89 -6.72 -19.18
CA ARG A 77 -16.69 -5.53 -20.05
C ARG A 77 -15.82 -4.43 -19.45
N SER A 78 -15.29 -4.61 -18.24
CA SER A 78 -14.44 -3.61 -17.57
C SER A 78 -13.00 -4.09 -17.44
N GLU A 79 -12.03 -3.18 -17.22
CA GLU A 79 -10.64 -3.52 -16.84
C GLU A 79 -10.55 -4.47 -15.62
N VAL A 80 -11.66 -4.63 -14.90
CA VAL A 80 -11.86 -5.55 -13.79
C VAL A 80 -11.95 -7.03 -14.24
N TRP A 81 -12.43 -7.34 -15.46
CA TRP A 81 -12.32 -8.70 -16.03
C TRP A 81 -10.86 -9.10 -16.18
N ILE A 82 -10.01 -8.15 -16.57
CA ILE A 82 -8.58 -8.39 -16.70
C ILE A 82 -7.99 -8.67 -15.33
N CYS A 83 -8.40 -7.94 -14.27
CA CYS A 83 -8.00 -8.29 -12.90
C CYS A 83 -8.41 -9.72 -12.53
N PHE A 84 -9.61 -10.18 -12.92
CA PHE A 84 -10.06 -11.54 -12.67
C PHE A 84 -9.31 -12.59 -13.46
N LEU A 85 -9.00 -12.28 -14.72
CA LEU A 85 -8.19 -13.14 -15.58
C LEU A 85 -6.76 -13.25 -15.05
N ASP A 86 -6.19 -12.15 -14.56
CA ASP A 86 -4.87 -12.14 -13.91
C ASP A 86 -4.93 -12.93 -12.58
N LEU A 87 -6.01 -12.78 -11.80
CA LEU A 87 -6.28 -13.59 -10.60
C LEU A 87 -6.49 -15.08 -10.89
N LEU A 88 -6.86 -15.45 -12.12
CA LEU A 88 -6.98 -16.84 -12.61
C LEU A 88 -5.69 -17.33 -13.27
N LYS A 89 -4.79 -16.42 -13.70
CA LYS A 89 -3.49 -16.77 -14.28
C LYS A 89 -2.42 -17.11 -13.25
N ASP A 90 -2.63 -16.73 -12.00
CA ASP A 90 -1.78 -17.13 -10.87
C ASP A 90 -2.20 -18.50 -10.27
N GLU A 91 -3.11 -19.26 -10.89
CA GLU A 91 -3.39 -20.66 -10.53
C GLU A 91 -2.40 -21.64 -11.17
N GLU A 92 -1.11 -21.52 -10.86
CA GLU A 92 -0.23 -22.69 -10.82
C GLU A 92 0.47 -22.71 -9.44
N ASP A 93 0.25 -23.83 -8.74
CA ASP A 93 0.70 -24.23 -7.40
C ASP A 93 0.11 -23.50 -6.17
N ASP A 94 -1.10 -23.89 -5.75
CA ASP A 94 -1.26 -24.96 -4.73
C ASP A 94 -2.76 -25.26 -4.50
N SER A 95 -3.03 -26.54 -4.34
CA SER A 95 -4.32 -27.20 -4.19
C SER A 95 -5.18 -26.68 -3.03
N SER A 96 -6.37 -26.17 -3.35
CA SER A 96 -7.66 -26.69 -2.87
C SER A 96 -8.77 -25.64 -3.04
N VAL A 97 -9.86 -26.12 -3.63
CA VAL A 97 -11.04 -25.38 -4.05
C VAL A 97 -11.73 -24.69 -2.86
N GLU A 98 -11.68 -23.36 -2.77
CA GLU A 98 -12.44 -22.61 -1.75
C GLU A 98 -13.58 -21.79 -2.39
N THR A 99 -14.71 -22.47 -2.61
CA THR A 99 -16.01 -21.81 -2.82
C THR A 99 -16.47 -21.13 -1.52
N LYS A 100 -16.57 -19.79 -1.50
CA LYS A 100 -17.36 -18.96 -0.56
C LYS A 100 -17.32 -19.33 0.94
N LYS A 101 -16.24 -19.90 1.46
CA LYS A 101 -16.13 -20.23 2.90
C LYS A 101 -15.36 -19.13 3.65
N LYS A 102 -15.75 -18.92 4.90
CA LYS A 102 -15.01 -18.05 5.83
C LYS A 102 -13.63 -18.66 6.02
N VAL A 103 -12.59 -17.85 5.83
CA VAL A 103 -11.21 -18.28 6.06
C VAL A 103 -11.02 -18.58 7.53
N LYS A 104 -10.47 -19.75 7.80
CA LYS A 104 -10.20 -20.24 9.14
C LYS A 104 -8.70 -20.22 9.47
N ASP A 105 -7.85 -20.13 8.44
CA ASP A 105 -6.41 -20.36 8.56
C ASP A 105 -5.58 -19.12 8.13
N PRO A 106 -4.37 -18.94 8.70
CA PRO A 106 -3.47 -17.83 8.35
C PRO A 106 -3.15 -17.75 6.86
N ASP A 107 -2.98 -18.90 6.20
CA ASP A 107 -2.69 -18.97 4.77
C ASP A 107 -3.86 -18.47 3.93
N GLY A 108 -5.09 -18.84 4.32
CA GLY A 108 -6.30 -18.31 3.70
C GLY A 108 -6.43 -16.79 3.84
N VAL A 109 -5.93 -16.21 4.94
CA VAL A 109 -5.86 -14.75 5.11
C VAL A 109 -4.87 -14.16 4.13
N LEU A 110 -3.67 -14.74 4.02
CA LEU A 110 -2.61 -14.26 3.14
C LEU A 110 -3.03 -14.31 1.66
N ILE A 111 -3.60 -15.43 1.22
CA ILE A 111 -4.11 -15.60 -0.15
C ILE A 111 -5.14 -14.53 -0.46
N ARG A 112 -6.15 -14.36 0.41
CA ARG A 112 -7.17 -13.33 0.23
C ARG A 112 -6.56 -11.93 0.19
N TYR A 113 -5.62 -11.64 1.10
CA TYR A 113 -4.96 -10.35 1.17
C TYR A 113 -4.22 -10.02 -0.12
N LYS A 114 -3.44 -10.97 -0.66
CA LYS A 114 -2.72 -10.82 -1.95
C LYS A 114 -3.68 -10.61 -3.12
N LYS A 115 -4.80 -11.36 -3.18
CA LYS A 115 -5.84 -11.19 -4.23
C LYS A 115 -6.46 -9.80 -4.19
N ILE A 116 -6.83 -9.31 -3.01
CA ILE A 116 -7.39 -7.97 -2.82
C ILE A 116 -6.36 -6.88 -3.12
N LEU A 117 -5.10 -7.07 -2.69
CA LEU A 117 -4.00 -6.15 -2.95
C LEU A 117 -3.79 -5.95 -4.46
N SER A 118 -3.75 -7.03 -5.23
CA SER A 118 -3.59 -6.97 -6.68
C SER A 118 -4.74 -6.19 -7.34
N THR A 119 -5.97 -6.39 -6.86
CA THR A 119 -7.13 -5.61 -7.34
C THR A 119 -7.01 -4.14 -6.94
N TYR A 120 -6.63 -3.84 -5.70
CA TYR A 120 -6.42 -2.48 -5.22
C TYR A 120 -5.35 -1.73 -6.02
N GLN A 121 -4.23 -2.37 -6.34
CA GLN A 121 -3.17 -1.74 -7.13
C GLN A 121 -3.65 -1.26 -8.51
N ARG A 122 -4.68 -1.91 -9.06
CA ARG A 122 -5.28 -1.57 -10.35
C ARG A 122 -6.45 -0.58 -10.23
N VAL A 123 -7.43 -0.89 -9.39
CA VAL A 123 -8.63 -0.06 -9.23
C VAL A 123 -8.43 1.12 -8.29
N ARG A 124 -7.31 1.16 -7.55
CA ARG A 124 -6.89 2.20 -6.61
C ARG A 124 -7.99 2.66 -5.66
N SER A 125 -8.89 1.75 -5.31
CA SER A 125 -10.06 1.99 -4.46
C SER A 125 -10.26 0.81 -3.51
N MET A 126 -10.18 1.08 -2.21
CA MET A 126 -10.40 0.09 -1.14
C MET A 126 -11.81 -0.49 -1.23
N SER A 127 -12.82 0.38 -1.25
CA SER A 127 -14.23 -0.03 -1.27
C SER A 127 -14.55 -0.93 -2.46
N ARG A 128 -14.04 -0.58 -3.65
CA ARG A 128 -14.27 -1.38 -4.86
C ARG A 128 -13.54 -2.72 -4.81
N ALA A 129 -12.29 -2.73 -4.35
CA ALA A 129 -11.54 -3.98 -4.17
C ALA A 129 -12.27 -4.93 -3.21
N PHE A 130 -12.76 -4.44 -2.08
CA PHE A 130 -13.52 -5.26 -1.13
C PHE A 130 -14.85 -5.77 -1.69
N GLN A 131 -15.59 -4.94 -2.45
CA GLN A 131 -16.84 -5.35 -3.10
C GLN A 131 -16.62 -6.44 -4.16
N ILE A 132 -15.57 -6.31 -4.99
CA ILE A 132 -15.25 -7.30 -6.05
C ILE A 132 -14.99 -8.68 -5.43
N HIS A 133 -14.24 -8.72 -4.32
CA HIS A 133 -13.92 -9.96 -3.63
C HIS A 133 -15.00 -10.43 -2.65
N GLY A 134 -16.06 -9.64 -2.45
CA GLY A 134 -17.15 -9.94 -1.53
C GLY A 134 -16.72 -10.01 -0.06
N VAL A 135 -15.76 -9.16 0.35
CA VAL A 135 -15.18 -9.19 1.70
C VAL A 135 -15.53 -7.91 2.46
N ASP A 136 -15.82 -8.06 3.75
CA ASP A 136 -16.04 -6.91 4.64
C ASP A 136 -14.73 -6.22 5.05
N ARG A 137 -14.77 -4.88 5.13
CA ARG A 137 -13.60 -4.05 5.47
C ARG A 137 -13.06 -4.37 6.87
N ASN A 138 -13.92 -4.57 7.85
CA ASN A 138 -13.48 -4.84 9.23
C ASN A 138 -12.81 -6.22 9.33
N THR A 139 -13.33 -7.19 8.57
CA THR A 139 -12.72 -8.53 8.48
C THR A 139 -11.31 -8.46 7.89
N MET A 140 -11.12 -7.68 6.83
CA MET A 140 -9.78 -7.46 6.26
C MET A 140 -8.87 -6.69 7.20
N ALA A 141 -9.39 -5.68 7.89
CA ALA A 141 -8.61 -4.89 8.84
C ALA A 141 -8.15 -5.76 10.03
N SER A 142 -9.06 -6.50 10.67
CA SER A 142 -8.75 -7.27 11.88
C SER A 142 -7.79 -8.43 11.65
N THR A 143 -7.77 -8.97 10.42
CA THR A 143 -6.84 -10.04 10.01
C THR A 143 -5.58 -9.51 9.30
N SER A 144 -5.52 -8.21 8.99
CA SER A 144 -4.35 -7.60 8.32
C SER A 144 -3.01 -7.83 9.03
N PRO A 145 -2.90 -7.86 10.36
CA PRO A 145 -1.61 -8.07 11.02
C PRO A 145 -0.96 -9.42 10.68
N ILE A 146 -1.77 -10.45 10.39
CA ILE A 146 -1.27 -11.77 9.97
C ILE A 146 -0.56 -11.64 8.62
N ALA A 147 -1.22 -11.03 7.64
CA ALA A 147 -0.66 -10.85 6.30
C ALA A 147 0.53 -9.87 6.31
N GLU A 148 0.47 -8.81 7.12
CA GLU A 148 1.55 -7.84 7.28
C GLU A 148 2.81 -8.52 7.81
N LEU A 149 2.70 -9.34 8.86
CA LEU A 149 3.83 -10.09 9.38
C LEU A 149 4.41 -11.04 8.34
N LEU A 150 3.56 -11.87 7.70
CA LEU A 150 3.98 -12.86 6.70
C LEU A 150 4.67 -12.24 5.48
N LEU A 151 4.27 -11.03 5.08
CA LEU A 151 4.84 -10.35 3.91
C LEU A 151 6.06 -9.49 4.24
N VAL A 152 6.14 -8.94 5.45
CA VAL A 152 7.17 -7.94 5.80
C VAL A 152 8.32 -8.54 6.60
N ALA A 153 8.01 -9.50 7.47
CA ALA A 153 8.93 -10.10 8.43
C ALA A 153 8.58 -11.58 8.67
N PRO A 154 8.72 -12.46 7.64
CA PRO A 154 8.45 -13.89 7.79
C PRO A 154 9.32 -14.55 8.86
N GLU A 155 10.49 -14.00 9.15
CA GLU A 155 11.39 -14.48 10.20
C GLU A 155 10.78 -14.42 11.61
N LYS A 156 9.83 -13.50 11.85
CA LYS A 156 9.17 -13.32 13.14
C LYS A 156 7.94 -14.19 13.33
N VAL A 157 7.54 -14.95 12.31
CA VAL A 157 6.42 -15.88 12.40
C VAL A 157 6.73 -16.99 13.40
N ALA A 158 7.99 -17.41 13.51
CA ALA A 158 8.45 -18.37 14.50
C ALA A 158 8.22 -17.87 15.95
N ASP A 159 8.40 -16.57 16.20
CA ASP A 159 8.21 -15.96 17.52
C ASP A 159 6.73 -15.81 17.91
N VAL A 160 5.83 -15.72 16.92
CA VAL A 160 4.39 -15.78 17.16
C VAL A 160 3.98 -17.20 17.53
N GLY A 161 4.63 -18.22 16.98
CA GLY A 161 4.26 -19.63 17.17
C GLY A 161 3.10 -20.08 16.29
N GLU A 162 2.83 -21.37 16.30
CA GLU A 162 1.84 -22.00 15.43
C GLU A 162 0.41 -21.58 15.78
N PHE A 163 -0.43 -21.50 14.74
CA PHE A 163 -1.87 -21.31 14.89
C PHE A 163 -2.55 -22.67 14.96
N ASP A 164 -3.36 -22.89 16.00
CA ASP A 164 -4.20 -24.06 16.11
C ASP A 164 -5.68 -23.64 16.21
N PRO A 165 -6.51 -23.92 15.19
CA PRO A 165 -7.91 -23.51 15.17
C PRO A 165 -8.77 -24.17 16.25
N SER A 166 -8.27 -25.25 16.88
CA SER A 166 -8.94 -25.90 18.01
C SER A 166 -8.62 -25.22 19.34
N LYS A 167 -7.49 -24.51 19.44
CA LYS A 167 -6.99 -23.89 20.68
C LYS A 167 -7.29 -22.41 20.78
N GLU A 168 -7.31 -21.68 19.66
CA GLU A 168 -7.53 -20.24 19.66
C GLU A 168 -8.35 -19.76 18.46
N LYS A 169 -8.87 -18.52 18.54
CA LYS A 169 -9.53 -17.89 17.41
C LYS A 169 -8.50 -17.18 16.54
N LEU A 170 -8.76 -17.12 15.23
CA LEU A 170 -7.92 -16.40 14.26
C LEU A 170 -7.67 -14.93 14.63
N LEU A 171 -8.63 -14.27 15.30
CA LEU A 171 -8.47 -12.89 15.77
C LEU A 171 -7.45 -12.78 16.92
N ASP A 172 -7.40 -13.79 17.80
CA ASP A 172 -6.43 -13.84 18.89
C ASP A 172 -5.02 -14.05 18.31
N TYR A 173 -4.89 -14.93 17.32
CA TYR A 173 -3.66 -15.10 16.53
C TYR A 173 -3.21 -13.79 15.86
N ALA A 174 -4.12 -13.05 15.22
CA ALA A 174 -3.82 -11.76 14.62
C ALA A 174 -3.32 -10.74 15.66
N ARG A 175 -3.87 -10.76 16.87
CA ARG A 175 -3.42 -9.90 17.98
C ARG A 175 -2.01 -10.28 18.44
N ARG A 176 -1.67 -11.58 18.47
CA ARG A 176 -0.31 -12.05 18.78
C ARG A 176 0.67 -11.59 17.71
N CYS A 177 0.34 -11.78 16.42
CA CYS A 177 1.12 -11.25 15.30
C CYS A 177 1.40 -9.75 15.45
N TYR A 178 0.38 -8.96 15.79
CA TYR A 178 0.55 -7.53 15.99
C TYR A 178 1.49 -7.17 17.14
N LYS A 179 1.42 -7.88 18.27
CA LYS A 179 2.25 -7.62 19.45
C LYS A 179 3.72 -8.04 19.26
N THR A 180 3.97 -9.07 18.46
CA THR A 180 5.32 -9.59 18.18
C THR A 180 6.08 -8.69 17.19
N MET A 181 5.38 -7.90 16.36
CA MET A 181 6.03 -6.92 15.50
C MET A 181 6.72 -5.83 16.33
N ASP A 182 7.98 -5.55 15.98
CA ASP A 182 8.75 -4.45 16.55
C ASP A 182 8.48 -3.14 15.82
N GLU A 183 8.96 -2.04 16.39
CA GLU A 183 8.80 -0.71 15.82
C GLU A 183 9.45 -0.58 14.42
N GLN A 184 10.54 -1.30 14.15
CA GLN A 184 11.16 -1.34 12.82
C GLN A 184 10.26 -2.03 11.79
N THR A 185 9.65 -3.17 12.14
CA THR A 185 8.69 -3.85 11.25
C THR A 185 7.47 -2.98 11.02
N HIS A 186 6.94 -2.32 12.04
CA HIS A 186 5.83 -1.39 11.89
C HIS A 186 6.17 -0.24 10.95
N ALA A 187 7.37 0.36 11.07
CA ALA A 187 7.80 1.41 10.15
C ALA A 187 7.90 0.90 8.70
N LYS A 188 8.43 -0.31 8.49
CA LYS A 188 8.50 -0.98 7.19
C LYS A 188 7.10 -1.24 6.61
N VAL A 189 6.17 -1.74 7.42
CA VAL A 189 4.75 -1.91 7.05
C VAL A 189 4.15 -0.58 6.59
N GLN A 190 4.33 0.50 7.35
CA GLN A 190 3.79 1.81 6.97
C GLN A 190 4.39 2.34 5.66
N SER A 191 5.69 2.12 5.44
CA SER A 191 6.35 2.44 4.16
C SER A 191 5.77 1.63 2.99
N MET A 192 5.54 0.34 3.19
CA MET A 192 4.94 -0.54 2.18
C MET A 192 3.47 -0.20 1.88
N LYS A 193 2.71 0.28 2.87
CA LYS A 193 1.35 0.82 2.66
C LYS A 193 1.35 2.07 1.78
N LYS A 194 2.27 3.00 2.03
CA LYS A 194 2.45 4.23 1.23
C LYS A 194 2.85 3.93 -0.22
N THR A 195 3.64 2.89 -0.43
CA THR A 195 4.06 2.46 -1.78
C THR A 195 3.08 1.51 -2.45
N HIS A 196 1.89 1.30 -1.88
CA HIS A 196 0.84 0.40 -2.37
C HIS A 196 1.29 -1.07 -2.53
N LYS A 197 2.36 -1.46 -1.83
CA LYS A 197 2.81 -2.85 -1.69
C LYS A 197 2.06 -3.58 -0.57
N LEU A 198 1.31 -2.85 0.24
CA LEU A 198 0.34 -3.36 1.22
C LEU A 198 -0.96 -2.56 1.11
N LEU A 199 -2.05 -3.15 1.60
CA LEU A 199 -3.34 -2.46 1.67
C LEU A 199 -3.24 -1.32 2.70
N PRO A 200 -3.66 -0.08 2.37
CA PRO A 200 -3.76 1.04 3.31
C PRO A 200 -4.96 0.86 4.27
N ILE A 201 -4.94 -0.22 5.04
CA ILE A 201 -5.87 -0.51 6.11
C ILE A 201 -5.10 -0.62 7.42
N SER A 202 -5.74 -0.25 8.51
CA SER A 202 -5.21 -0.39 9.84
C SER A 202 -6.31 -0.86 10.76
N TYR A 203 -5.96 -1.73 11.70
CA TYR A 203 -6.85 -2.17 12.75
C TYR A 203 -6.27 -1.78 14.10
N ARG A 204 -7.11 -1.19 14.93
CA ARG A 204 -6.75 -0.83 16.30
C ARG A 204 -7.39 -1.85 17.23
N PHE A 205 -6.58 -2.76 17.76
CA PHE A 205 -7.02 -3.64 18.83
C PHE A 205 -7.44 -2.78 20.03
N ARG A 206 -8.70 -2.90 20.45
CA ARG A 206 -9.14 -2.32 21.72
C ARG A 206 -8.48 -3.12 22.86
N ASN A 207 -7.95 -2.39 23.83
CA ASN A 207 -7.40 -2.94 25.07
C ASN A 207 -8.52 -3.47 25.95
#